data_AF-A0A650GDF3-F1
#
_entry.id   AF-A0A650GDF3-F1
#
_cell.length_a   1.000
_cell.length_b   1.000
_cell.length_c   1.000
_cell.angle_alpha   90.00
_cell.angle_beta   90.00
_cell.angle_gamma   90.00
#
_symmetry.space_group_name_H-M   'P 1'
#
loop_
_entity.id
_entity.type
_entity.pdbx_description
1 polymer ?
#
loop_
_entity_poly.entity_id
_entity_poly.type
_entity_poly.pdbx_seq_one_letter_code
_entity_poly.pdbx_strand_id
1 'polypeptide(L)'
;MSWRTQLAFTPLDTGARGAEVGRRLRYAIELGILEDGARLPSESELAVQMGVSTNTVREGLSELRRWGLLETRRGRGGGSFVRANRELMTEAQRATLAEYSVMELRDMREFRAFLAGSAAAAAAQRSPALSLQRLSSLGAAIRTMSTTADAARADSRFHLELAAASQSVRLTQAELAMQAEVGPLIWMHTADSAHAAGHAADQHLAVVDAIGKGSVELARTLAEEHVRHDMNRLIDLRMSASSKQGARPSTGVGGEAAITEVMALGGRVLAAATESIEQVETAVLAAIGDSAQGDVAALAPLYDVTHTALRDHLPWIRTVGFTSNPEFFGVAELIACSAPAGSESIRMSSADWTGYDFSTAVWWPHGIPDNLINATGAFVDASGSNEYIVAFSKAVLRGSVMLGVASADCPVEDLQSLFEPVLVQLPRGTCVFDQNGIVIATNTASLIGGSLGSSGYFGNFLDLPGVPWKLRVADPSRLTAESKKRPRVGSMR
;
A
#
# COMPACT_ATOMS: atom_id res chain seq x y z
N MET A 1 16.06 -12.50 -12.61
CA MET A 1 17.07 -12.86 -11.58
C MET A 1 16.55 -14.05 -10.76
N SER A 2 17.42 -14.96 -10.29
CA SER A 2 16.99 -16.02 -9.35
C SER A 2 16.63 -15.43 -7.97
N TRP A 3 15.80 -16.11 -7.17
CA TRP A 3 15.47 -15.68 -5.80
C TRP A 3 16.71 -15.51 -4.92
N ARG A 4 17.77 -16.30 -5.16
CA ARG A 4 19.07 -16.18 -4.48
C ARG A 4 19.77 -14.88 -4.83
N THR A 5 19.72 -14.50 -6.11
CA THR A 5 20.25 -13.25 -6.63
C THR A 5 19.43 -12.05 -6.12
N GLN A 6 18.10 -12.14 -6.10
CA GLN A 6 17.23 -11.12 -5.51
C GLN A 6 17.53 -10.91 -4.02
N LEU A 7 17.75 -11.98 -3.25
CA LEU A 7 18.13 -11.87 -1.84
C LEU A 7 19.52 -11.23 -1.66
N ALA A 8 20.50 -11.60 -2.50
CA ALA A 8 21.87 -11.10 -2.39
C ALA A 8 22.02 -9.65 -2.88
N PHE A 9 21.22 -9.25 -3.87
CA PHE A 9 21.28 -7.95 -4.52
C PHE A 9 19.97 -7.17 -4.40
N THR A 10 19.21 -7.41 -3.31
CA THR A 10 18.03 -6.60 -2.99
C THR A 10 18.47 -5.14 -3.03
N PRO A 11 17.85 -4.29 -3.86
CA PRO A 11 18.25 -2.89 -3.98
C PRO A 11 18.31 -2.24 -2.60
N LEU A 12 19.47 -1.69 -2.27
CA LEU A 12 19.59 -0.87 -1.07
C LEU A 12 18.88 0.44 -1.36
N ASP A 13 17.91 0.80 -0.52
CA ASP A 13 17.25 2.10 -0.64
C ASP A 13 18.20 3.21 -0.16
N THR A 14 19.07 3.66 -1.07
CA THR A 14 20.04 4.72 -0.81
C THR A 14 19.44 6.11 -0.94
N GLY A 15 18.31 6.24 -1.66
CA GLY A 15 17.56 7.49 -1.79
C GLY A 15 16.72 7.83 -0.55
N ALA A 16 16.21 6.81 0.16
CA ALA A 16 15.39 7.03 1.36
C ALA A 16 16.15 7.63 2.55
N ARG A 17 17.48 7.53 2.64
CA ARG A 17 18.18 7.98 3.86
C ARG A 17 18.13 9.51 4.05
N GLY A 18 18.18 10.29 2.97
CA GLY A 18 18.06 11.74 3.03
C GLY A 18 16.65 12.19 3.37
N ALA A 19 15.66 11.60 2.68
CA ALA A 19 14.24 11.78 2.96
C ALA A 19 13.89 11.36 4.40
N GLU A 20 14.46 10.26 4.91
CA GLU A 20 14.25 9.78 6.27
C GLU A 20 14.80 10.75 7.32
N VAL A 21 15.97 11.35 7.09
CA VAL A 21 16.49 12.42 7.96
C VAL A 21 15.53 13.61 7.98
N GLY A 22 15.05 14.03 6.81
CA GLY A 22 14.05 15.08 6.66
C GLY A 22 12.78 14.76 7.45
N ARG A 23 12.18 13.59 7.23
CA ARG A 23 10.98 13.09 7.92
C ARG A 23 11.16 13.05 9.44
N ARG A 24 12.28 12.54 9.96
CA ARG A 24 12.53 12.48 11.41
C ARG A 24 12.65 13.85 12.07
N LEU A 25 13.40 14.76 11.45
CA LEU A 25 13.54 16.12 11.96
C LEU A 25 12.22 16.88 11.88
N ARG A 26 11.49 16.69 10.77
CA ARG A 26 10.13 17.19 10.63
C ARG A 26 9.24 16.67 11.74
N TYR A 27 9.18 15.36 11.94
CA TYR A 27 8.43 14.70 12.99
C TYR A 27 8.70 15.33 14.37
N ALA A 28 9.97 15.55 14.69
CA ALA A 28 10.36 16.21 15.95
C ALA A 28 9.88 17.67 16.04
N ILE A 29 9.83 18.41 14.93
CA ILE A 29 9.23 19.75 14.88
C ILE A 29 7.70 19.68 15.04
N GLU A 30 7.02 18.76 14.35
CA GLU A 30 5.55 18.66 14.38
C GLU A 30 5.03 18.22 15.75
N LEU A 31 5.80 17.37 16.44
CA LEU A 31 5.56 17.02 17.84
C LEU A 31 5.94 18.14 18.82
N GLY A 32 6.60 19.21 18.38
CA GLY A 32 7.12 20.26 19.28
C GLY A 32 8.21 19.76 20.23
N ILE A 33 8.95 18.71 19.86
CA ILE A 33 10.21 18.32 20.51
C ILE A 33 11.30 19.33 20.14
N LEU A 34 11.28 19.78 18.88
CA LEU A 34 12.06 20.91 18.39
C LEU A 34 11.13 22.13 18.31
N GLU A 35 11.28 23.04 19.26
CA GLU A 35 10.43 24.23 19.40
C GLU A 35 10.72 25.30 18.35
N ASP A 36 9.75 26.18 18.09
CA ASP A 36 9.93 27.34 17.21
C ASP A 36 11.12 28.20 17.66
N GLY A 37 11.97 28.60 16.71
CA GLY A 37 13.18 29.37 16.98
C GLY A 37 14.34 28.56 17.59
N ALA A 38 14.18 27.26 17.87
CA ALA A 38 15.28 26.41 18.35
C ALA A 38 16.38 26.30 17.28
N ARG A 39 17.64 26.38 17.72
CA ARG A 39 18.81 26.20 16.85
C ARG A 39 19.13 24.72 16.73
N LEU A 40 19.21 24.20 15.51
CA LEU A 40 19.66 22.83 15.27
C LEU A 40 21.18 22.69 15.48
N PRO A 41 21.68 21.50 15.85
CA PRO A 41 23.10 21.18 15.76
C PRO A 41 23.63 21.39 14.34
N SER A 42 24.95 21.52 14.19
CA SER A 42 25.59 21.63 12.87
C SER A 42 25.33 20.38 12.01
N GLU A 43 25.45 20.51 10.68
CA GLU A 43 25.26 19.39 9.74
C GLU A 43 26.16 18.19 10.10
N SER A 44 27.39 18.46 10.54
CA SER A 44 28.34 17.43 10.99
C SER A 44 27.92 16.75 12.29
N GLU A 45 27.38 17.49 13.26
CA GLU A 45 26.91 16.90 14.53
C GLU A 45 25.67 16.05 14.30
N LEU A 46 24.73 16.54 13.48
CA LEU A 46 23.55 15.77 13.09
C LEU A 46 23.94 14.48 12.36
N ALA A 47 24.91 14.54 11.45
CA ALA A 47 25.40 13.37 10.72
C ALA A 47 25.93 12.29 11.67
N VAL A 48 26.69 12.70 12.69
CA VAL A 48 27.20 11.80 13.74
C VAL A 48 26.06 11.23 14.58
N GLN A 49 25.13 12.06 15.04
CA GLN A 49 24.00 11.62 15.87
C GLN A 49 23.06 10.65 15.14
N MET A 50 22.90 10.83 13.82
CA MET A 50 22.00 10.02 13.00
C MET A 50 22.69 8.86 12.28
N GLY A 51 24.02 8.78 12.33
CA GLY A 51 24.78 7.70 11.69
C GLY A 51 24.71 7.73 10.15
N VAL A 52 24.63 8.93 9.55
CA VAL A 52 24.53 9.13 8.09
C VAL A 52 25.64 10.06 7.59
N SER A 53 25.78 10.18 6.26
CA SER A 53 26.71 11.15 5.68
C SER A 53 26.22 12.59 5.87
N THR A 54 27.14 13.56 5.95
CA THR A 54 26.77 14.98 6.00
C THR A 54 25.97 15.42 4.77
N ASN A 55 26.22 14.79 3.60
CA ASN A 55 25.44 15.08 2.39
C ASN A 55 23.97 14.65 2.55
N THR A 56 23.74 13.48 3.13
CA THR A 56 22.40 12.96 3.46
C THR A 56 21.67 13.88 4.43
N VAL A 57 22.36 14.42 5.45
CA VAL A 57 21.78 15.43 6.34
C VAL A 57 21.41 16.70 5.58
N ARG A 58 22.28 17.17 4.69
CA ARG A 58 22.04 18.38 3.91
C ARG A 58 20.83 18.22 2.98
N GLU A 59 20.64 17.05 2.39
CA GLU A 59 19.44 16.72 1.60
C GLU A 59 18.17 16.86 2.45
N GLY A 60 18.11 16.19 3.61
CA GLY A 60 16.96 16.29 4.52
C GLY A 60 16.70 17.72 5.03
N LEU A 61 17.75 18.46 5.41
CA LEU A 61 17.60 19.86 5.84
C LEU A 61 17.14 20.78 4.70
N SER A 62 17.55 20.51 3.47
CA SER A 62 17.14 21.30 2.30
C SER A 62 15.65 21.13 2.03
N GLU A 63 15.13 19.92 2.24
CA GLU A 63 13.70 19.65 2.14
C GLU A 63 12.90 20.43 3.21
N LEU A 64 13.36 20.43 4.46
CA LEU A 64 12.69 21.20 5.53
C LEU A 64 12.69 22.72 5.24
N ARG A 65 13.75 23.25 4.63
CA ARG A 65 13.80 24.64 4.18
C ARG A 65 12.83 24.90 3.03
N ARG A 66 12.68 23.97 2.09
CA ARG A 66 11.68 24.03 1.00
C ARG A 66 10.27 24.15 1.56
N TRP A 67 9.96 23.39 2.61
CA TRP A 67 8.67 23.47 3.32
C TRP A 67 8.53 24.69 4.25
N GLY A 68 9.58 25.52 4.37
CA GLY A 68 9.58 26.68 5.26
C GLY A 68 9.65 26.35 6.75
N LEU A 69 9.97 25.10 7.10
CA LEU A 69 10.07 24.60 8.48
C LEU A 69 11.41 24.93 9.14
N LEU A 70 12.41 25.34 8.34
CA LEU A 70 13.69 25.83 8.79
C LEU A 70 14.03 27.17 8.14
N GLU A 71 14.69 28.03 8.89
CA GLU A 71 15.34 29.24 8.37
C GLU A 71 16.86 29.17 8.58
N THR A 72 17.62 29.67 7.59
CA THR A 72 19.08 29.75 7.68
C THR A 72 19.50 31.19 7.96
N ARG A 73 20.15 31.41 9.10
CA ARG A 73 20.74 32.71 9.45
C ARG A 73 22.24 32.71 9.13
N ARG A 74 22.77 33.77 8.51
CA ARG A 74 24.21 33.92 8.19
C ARG A 74 24.96 34.67 9.32
N GLY A 75 26.27 34.46 9.43
CA GLY A 75 27.16 35.22 10.31
C GLY A 75 27.72 34.46 11.52
N ARG A 76 28.45 35.17 12.40
CA ARG A 76 29.07 34.65 13.62
C ARG A 76 28.00 34.41 14.70
N GLY A 77 27.27 33.31 14.55
CA GLY A 77 26.01 33.01 15.28
C GLY A 77 24.91 32.43 14.39
N GLY A 78 25.18 32.31 13.09
CA GLY A 78 24.30 31.69 12.11
C GLY A 78 24.14 30.18 12.29
N GLY A 79 23.27 29.59 11.48
CA GLY A 79 22.87 28.19 11.57
C GLY A 79 21.48 27.96 11.03
N SER A 80 20.96 26.74 11.17
CA SER A 80 19.58 26.41 10.86
C SER A 80 18.73 26.48 12.13
N PHE A 81 17.62 27.22 12.05
CA PHE A 81 16.67 27.44 13.13
C PHE A 81 15.29 26.94 12.72
N VAL A 82 14.55 26.39 13.67
CA VAL A 82 13.19 25.86 13.45
C VAL A 82 12.19 26.99 13.27
N ARG A 83 11.23 26.78 12.35
CA ARG A 83 10.11 27.67 12.06
C ARG A 83 8.80 26.89 12.10
N ALA A 84 8.23 26.73 13.29
CA ALA A 84 7.03 25.91 13.56
C ALA A 84 5.73 26.73 13.48
N ASN A 85 5.47 27.39 12.34
CA ASN A 85 4.18 28.04 12.11
C ASN A 85 3.11 26.98 11.79
N ARG A 86 2.02 26.94 12.57
CA ARG A 86 0.91 25.98 12.44
C ARG A 86 0.32 25.89 11.02
N GLU A 87 0.19 27.01 10.31
CA GLU A 87 -0.33 27.01 8.93
C GLU A 87 0.64 26.32 7.96
N LEU A 88 1.93 26.60 8.09
CA LEU A 88 2.98 25.96 7.28
C LEU A 88 3.09 24.46 7.60
N MET A 89 2.97 24.07 8.87
CA MET A 89 2.94 22.66 9.28
C MET A 89 1.77 21.94 8.60
N THR A 90 0.57 22.52 8.66
CA THR A 90 -0.64 21.88 8.10
C THR A 90 -0.54 21.76 6.58
N GLU A 91 -0.01 22.78 5.90
CA GLU A 91 0.20 22.74 4.45
C GLU A 91 1.26 21.72 4.06
N ALA A 92 2.40 21.69 4.76
CA ALA A 92 3.43 20.69 4.53
C ALA A 92 2.87 19.28 4.76
N GLN A 93 2.02 19.07 5.77
CA GLN A 93 1.40 17.79 6.07
C GLN A 93 0.45 17.34 4.95
N ARG A 94 -0.37 18.26 4.41
CA ARG A 94 -1.21 18.00 3.23
C ARG A 94 -0.40 17.61 2.02
N ALA A 95 0.69 18.32 1.77
CA ALA A 95 1.55 18.05 0.63
C ALA A 95 2.25 16.68 0.77
N THR A 96 2.73 16.32 1.96
CA THR A 96 3.28 14.98 2.23
C THR A 96 2.23 13.89 2.08
N LEU A 97 1.01 14.09 2.58
CA LEU A 97 -0.06 13.12 2.37
C LEU A 97 -0.36 12.93 0.87
N ALA A 98 -0.31 14.01 0.08
CA ALA A 98 -0.53 13.95 -1.35
C ALA A 98 0.58 13.21 -2.11
N GLU A 99 1.80 13.19 -1.58
CA GLU A 99 2.93 12.44 -2.16
C GLU A 99 2.74 10.92 -2.05
N TYR A 100 2.06 10.43 -1.01
CA TYR A 100 1.77 9.01 -0.87
C TYR A 100 0.66 8.55 -1.82
N SER A 101 0.83 7.39 -2.43
CA SER A 101 -0.23 6.66 -3.11
C SER A 101 -1.21 6.05 -2.10
N VAL A 102 -2.42 5.73 -2.58
CA VAL A 102 -3.41 5.03 -1.76
C VAL A 102 -2.92 3.62 -1.38
N MET A 103 -2.19 2.95 -2.27
CA MET A 103 -1.65 1.62 -2.02
C MET A 103 -0.49 1.65 -1.02
N GLU A 104 0.39 2.65 -1.10
CA GLU A 104 1.45 2.85 -0.10
C GLU A 104 0.86 3.02 1.30
N LEU A 105 -0.13 3.91 1.46
CA LEU A 105 -0.81 4.09 2.75
C LEU A 105 -1.51 2.82 3.24
N ARG A 106 -2.05 2.00 2.33
CA ARG A 106 -2.64 0.69 2.70
C ARG A 106 -1.56 -0.30 3.15
N ASP A 107 -0.41 -0.35 2.50
CA ASP A 107 0.67 -1.23 2.90
C ASP A 107 1.20 -0.84 4.29
N MET A 108 1.43 0.46 4.49
CA MET A 108 1.78 1.03 5.80
C MET A 108 0.73 0.73 6.87
N ARG A 109 -0.56 0.75 6.51
CA ARG A 109 -1.66 0.40 7.42
C ARG A 109 -1.52 -1.03 7.92
N GLU A 110 -1.37 -2.00 7.02
CA GLU A 110 -1.28 -3.41 7.43
C GLU A 110 0.02 -3.66 8.19
N PHE A 111 1.14 -3.10 7.75
CA PHE A 111 2.41 -3.23 8.46
C PHE A 111 2.31 -2.70 9.89
N ARG A 112 1.83 -1.45 10.08
CA ARG A 112 1.67 -0.86 11.41
C ARG A 112 0.66 -1.63 12.26
N ALA A 113 -0.44 -2.12 11.67
CA ALA A 113 -1.41 -2.93 12.39
C ALA A 113 -0.76 -4.22 12.92
N PHE A 114 -0.03 -4.96 12.09
CA PHE A 114 0.65 -6.18 12.50
C PHE A 114 1.76 -5.93 13.53
N LEU A 115 2.48 -4.81 13.44
CA LEU A 115 3.43 -4.41 14.48
C LEU A 115 2.73 -4.21 15.83
N ALA A 116 1.65 -3.42 15.87
CA ALA A 116 0.89 -3.13 17.08
C ALA A 116 0.23 -4.41 17.65
N GLY A 117 -0.37 -5.23 16.79
CA GLY A 117 -0.99 -6.50 17.17
C GLY A 117 0.02 -7.51 17.73
N SER A 118 1.19 -7.63 17.10
CA SER A 118 2.27 -8.49 17.58
C SER A 118 2.83 -8.00 18.91
N ALA A 119 3.00 -6.68 19.05
CA ALA A 119 3.46 -6.08 20.30
C ALA A 119 2.45 -6.31 21.45
N ALA A 120 1.16 -6.09 21.20
CA ALA A 120 0.10 -6.31 22.19
C ALA A 120 -0.03 -7.78 22.60
N ALA A 121 0.02 -8.72 21.64
CA ALA A 121 0.02 -10.15 21.90
C ALA A 121 1.22 -10.57 22.78
N ALA A 122 2.41 -10.10 22.41
CA ALA A 122 3.65 -10.36 23.12
C ALA A 122 3.65 -9.75 24.54
N ALA A 123 3.06 -8.56 24.72
CA ALA A 123 2.88 -7.95 26.03
C ALA A 123 1.86 -8.74 26.87
N ALA A 124 0.73 -9.18 26.30
CA ALA A 124 -0.29 -9.97 26.98
C ALA A 124 0.26 -11.32 27.51
N GLN A 125 1.07 -12.02 26.72
CA GLN A 125 1.76 -13.25 27.15
C GLN A 125 2.68 -13.04 28.37
N ARG A 126 3.16 -11.80 28.57
CA ARG A 126 4.10 -11.43 29.64
C ARG A 126 3.44 -10.60 30.74
N SER A 127 2.12 -10.42 30.70
CA SER A 127 1.41 -9.51 31.60
C SER A 127 1.66 -9.76 33.10
N PRO A 128 1.88 -11.00 33.60
CA PRO A 128 2.18 -11.20 35.03
C PRO A 128 3.49 -10.53 35.49
N ALA A 129 4.40 -10.23 34.56
CA ALA A 129 5.70 -9.61 34.83
C ALA A 129 5.77 -8.13 34.43
N LEU A 130 4.71 -7.56 33.86
CA LEU A 130 4.70 -6.18 33.34
C LEU A 130 3.92 -5.24 34.26
N SER A 131 4.52 -4.09 34.59
CA SER A 131 3.77 -2.97 35.15
C SER A 131 3.06 -2.22 34.02
N LEU A 132 1.73 -2.37 33.95
CA LEU A 132 0.91 -1.70 32.92
C LEU A 132 0.53 -0.25 33.29
N GLN A 133 0.95 0.24 34.45
CA GLN A 133 0.57 1.57 34.94
C GLN A 133 1.01 2.67 33.97
N ARG A 134 2.24 2.58 33.44
CA ARG A 134 2.74 3.56 32.46
C ARG A 134 1.94 3.53 31.16
N LEU A 135 1.70 2.33 30.62
CA LEU A 135 0.93 2.16 29.37
C LEU A 135 -0.52 2.64 29.53
N SER A 136 -1.16 2.33 30.65
CA SER A 136 -2.49 2.83 30.99
C SER A 136 -2.53 4.35 31.12
N SER A 137 -1.49 4.95 31.72
CA SER A 137 -1.42 6.40 31.93
C SER A 137 -1.24 7.14 30.59
N LEU A 138 -0.40 6.60 29.70
CA LEU A 138 -0.22 7.13 28.34
C LEU A 138 -1.50 7.01 27.51
N GLY A 139 -2.18 5.86 27.58
CA GLY A 139 -3.44 5.63 26.86
C GLY A 139 -4.55 6.60 27.29
N ALA A 140 -4.66 6.88 28.60
CA ALA A 140 -5.64 7.83 29.13
C ALA A 140 -5.32 9.30 28.82
N ALA A 141 -4.03 9.66 28.76
CA ALA A 141 -3.58 11.06 28.65
C ALA A 141 -4.07 11.76 27.38
N ILE A 142 -4.25 11.02 26.27
CA ILE A 142 -4.68 11.58 24.97
C ILE A 142 -6.00 12.35 25.10
N ARG A 143 -6.93 11.85 25.93
CA ARG A 143 -8.26 12.44 26.13
C ARG A 143 -8.20 13.89 26.61
N THR A 144 -7.18 14.24 27.39
CA THR A 144 -7.07 15.55 28.07
C THR A 144 -6.16 16.52 27.32
N MET A 145 -5.68 16.16 26.13
CA MET A 145 -4.78 17.02 25.37
C MET A 145 -5.53 18.17 24.71
N SER A 146 -5.02 19.39 24.89
CA SER A 146 -5.67 20.62 24.41
C SER A 146 -5.37 20.93 22.94
N THR A 147 -4.32 20.32 22.38
CA THR A 147 -3.89 20.54 21.00
C THR A 147 -3.71 19.23 20.26
N THR A 148 -3.83 19.25 18.93
CA THR A 148 -3.60 18.08 18.07
C THR A 148 -2.15 17.59 18.16
N ALA A 149 -1.18 18.49 18.34
CA ALA A 149 0.23 18.14 18.53
C ALA A 149 0.45 17.41 19.86
N ASP A 150 -0.22 17.84 20.93
CA ASP A 150 -0.17 17.16 22.23
C ASP A 150 -0.81 15.77 22.17
N ALA A 151 -1.95 15.64 21.49
CA ALA A 151 -2.60 14.36 21.24
C ALA A 151 -1.69 13.42 20.44
N ALA A 152 -1.12 13.89 19.33
CA ALA A 152 -0.17 13.14 18.52
C ALA A 152 1.05 12.66 19.32
N ARG A 153 1.61 13.51 20.18
CA ARG A 153 2.71 13.13 21.09
C ARG A 153 2.31 12.03 22.07
N ALA A 154 1.15 12.17 22.72
CA ALA A 154 0.67 11.21 23.69
C ALA A 154 0.38 9.85 23.02
N ASP A 155 -0.24 9.88 21.85
CA ASP A 155 -0.52 8.74 20.99
C ASP A 155 0.76 8.00 20.56
N SER A 156 1.74 8.74 20.03
CA SER A 156 3.04 8.20 19.63
C SER A 156 3.76 7.52 20.81
N ARG A 157 3.73 8.14 22.00
CA ARG A 157 4.32 7.57 23.22
C ARG A 157 3.63 6.29 23.65
N PHE A 158 2.30 6.20 23.51
CA PHE A 158 1.56 4.97 23.82
C PHE A 158 2.02 3.83 22.91
N HIS A 159 2.06 4.04 21.59
CA HIS A 159 2.49 2.99 20.66
C HIS A 159 3.94 2.55 20.86
N LEU A 160 4.86 3.50 21.12
CA LEU A 160 6.25 3.17 21.44
C LEU A 160 6.38 2.36 22.73
N GLU A 161 5.60 2.71 23.78
CA GLU A 161 5.59 1.95 25.04
C GLU A 161 4.98 0.55 24.85
N LEU A 162 3.92 0.43 24.04
CA LEU A 162 3.32 -0.86 23.68
C LEU A 162 4.34 -1.75 22.95
N ALA A 163 5.06 -1.19 21.97
CA ALA A 163 6.12 -1.89 21.26
C ALA A 163 7.26 -2.29 22.20
N ALA A 164 7.67 -1.44 23.14
CA ALA A 164 8.68 -1.78 24.15
C ALA A 164 8.21 -2.87 25.12
N ALA A 165 6.92 -2.91 25.47
CA ALA A 165 6.32 -3.95 26.31
C ALA A 165 6.38 -5.34 25.67
N SER A 166 6.50 -5.42 24.33
CA SER A 166 6.75 -6.67 23.61
C SER A 166 8.11 -7.32 23.92
N GLN A 167 9.05 -6.54 24.49
CA GLN A 167 10.46 -6.90 24.71
C GLN A 167 11.21 -7.31 23.44
N SER A 168 10.75 -6.85 22.28
CA SER A 168 11.43 -7.02 20.99
C SER A 168 11.99 -5.70 20.52
N VAL A 169 13.32 -5.57 20.56
CA VAL A 169 14.03 -4.39 20.04
C VAL A 169 13.66 -4.13 18.57
N ARG A 170 13.46 -5.18 17.76
CA ARG A 170 13.06 -5.05 16.35
C ARG A 170 11.66 -4.43 16.20
N LEU A 171 10.71 -4.82 17.04
CA LEU A 171 9.36 -4.22 17.02
C LEU A 171 9.39 -2.75 17.47
N THR A 172 10.16 -2.42 18.52
CA THR A 172 10.30 -1.03 18.97
C THR A 172 10.94 -0.15 17.89
N GLN A 173 11.98 -0.63 17.20
CA GLN A 173 12.63 0.13 16.12
C GLN A 173 11.71 0.29 14.91
N ALA A 174 10.94 -0.74 14.53
CA ALA A 174 9.97 -0.65 13.45
C ALA A 174 8.84 0.33 13.78
N GLU A 175 8.30 0.30 15.01
CA GLU A 175 7.29 1.27 15.44
C GLU A 175 7.83 2.70 15.45
N LEU A 176 9.08 2.91 15.90
CA LEU A 176 9.71 4.22 15.86
C LEU A 176 9.83 4.77 14.43
N ALA A 177 10.19 3.93 13.47
CA ALA A 177 10.22 4.30 12.06
C ALA A 177 8.82 4.68 11.56
N MET A 178 7.80 3.87 11.87
CA MET A 178 6.40 4.17 11.51
C MET A 178 5.91 5.48 12.11
N GLN A 179 6.25 5.75 13.37
CA GLN A 179 5.87 7.00 14.03
C GLN A 179 6.51 8.21 13.35
N ALA A 180 7.79 8.13 12.96
CA ALA A 180 8.47 9.18 12.23
C ALA A 180 7.88 9.43 10.83
N GLU A 181 7.32 8.40 10.21
CA GLU A 181 6.80 8.47 8.85
C GLU A 181 5.34 8.95 8.78
N VAL A 182 4.43 8.33 9.55
CA VAL A 182 2.97 8.63 9.47
C VAL A 182 2.37 9.27 10.72
N GLY A 183 3.08 9.27 11.85
CA GLY A 183 2.55 9.74 13.14
C GLY A 183 1.89 11.12 13.09
N PRO A 184 2.48 12.14 12.45
CA PRO A 184 1.85 13.45 12.36
C PRO A 184 0.64 13.52 11.45
N LEU A 185 0.60 12.64 10.45
CA LEU A 185 -0.45 12.61 9.45
C LEU A 185 -1.78 12.11 10.06
N ILE A 186 -1.70 11.17 11.02
CA ILE A 186 -2.85 10.61 11.74
C ILE A 186 -3.73 11.69 12.37
N TRP A 187 -3.13 12.78 12.87
CA TRP A 187 -3.84 13.83 13.62
C TRP A 187 -4.15 15.09 12.80
N MET A 188 -3.90 15.10 11.48
CA MET A 188 -4.05 16.27 10.59
C MET A 188 -5.47 16.86 10.49
N HIS A 189 -6.51 16.05 10.67
CA HIS A 189 -7.88 16.49 10.38
C HIS A 189 -8.91 15.94 11.37
N THR A 190 -8.70 16.19 12.65
CA THR A 190 -9.73 15.97 13.66
C THR A 190 -10.58 17.23 13.80
N ALA A 191 -11.52 17.43 12.88
CA ALA A 191 -12.52 18.51 12.97
C ALA A 191 -13.33 18.48 14.28
N ASP A 192 -13.39 17.28 14.91
CA ASP A 192 -13.79 17.07 16.30
C ASP A 192 -12.64 16.36 17.06
N SER A 193 -11.59 17.12 17.36
CA SER A 193 -10.39 16.63 18.06
C SER A 193 -10.69 16.01 19.41
N ALA A 194 -11.69 16.53 20.13
CA ALA A 194 -12.11 16.00 21.42
C ALA A 194 -12.76 14.61 21.29
N HIS A 195 -13.67 14.42 20.33
CA HIS A 195 -14.26 13.10 20.09
C HIS A 195 -13.22 12.09 19.59
N ALA A 196 -12.35 12.49 18.67
CA ALA A 196 -11.28 11.62 18.16
C ALA A 196 -10.32 11.19 19.29
N ALA A 197 -9.88 12.14 20.12
CA ALA A 197 -9.02 11.87 21.28
C ALA A 197 -9.70 10.98 22.32
N GLY A 198 -10.99 11.19 22.58
CA GLY A 198 -11.77 10.33 23.47
C GLY A 198 -11.87 8.89 22.97
N HIS A 199 -12.11 8.71 21.68
CA HIS A 199 -12.19 7.40 21.05
C HIS A 199 -10.84 6.66 21.05
N ALA A 200 -9.75 7.34 20.71
CA ALA A 200 -8.40 6.78 20.76
C ALA A 200 -8.04 6.33 22.18
N ALA A 201 -8.35 7.16 23.19
CA ALA A 201 -8.12 6.81 24.59
C ALA A 201 -8.95 5.58 25.03
N ASP A 202 -10.20 5.45 24.59
CA ASP A 202 -11.03 4.27 24.87
C ASP A 202 -10.43 3.00 24.23
N GLN A 203 -9.97 3.08 22.99
CA GLN A 203 -9.33 1.98 22.28
C GLN A 203 -8.01 1.57 22.94
N HIS A 204 -7.16 2.53 23.30
CA HIS A 204 -5.92 2.26 24.03
C HIS A 204 -6.15 1.56 25.35
N LEU A 205 -7.12 2.03 26.15
CA LEU A 205 -7.44 1.41 27.43
C LEU A 205 -8.02 0.01 27.26
N ALA A 206 -8.78 -0.25 26.19
CA ALA A 206 -9.26 -1.59 25.86
C ALA A 206 -8.10 -2.56 25.54
N VAL A 207 -7.07 -2.10 24.81
CA VAL A 207 -5.86 -2.89 24.57
C VAL A 207 -5.12 -3.17 25.87
N VAL A 208 -4.95 -2.16 26.74
CA VAL A 208 -4.27 -2.32 28.04
C VAL A 208 -5.02 -3.31 28.96
N ASP A 209 -6.35 -3.24 29.00
CA ASP A 209 -7.19 -4.18 29.76
C ASP A 209 -7.05 -5.62 29.24
N ALA A 210 -7.05 -5.81 27.92
CA ALA A 210 -6.82 -7.12 27.31
C ALA A 210 -5.43 -7.68 27.64
N ILE A 211 -4.39 -6.83 27.61
CA ILE A 211 -3.03 -7.19 28.05
C ILE A 211 -3.03 -7.59 29.53
N GLY A 212 -3.64 -6.79 30.41
CA GLY A 212 -3.71 -7.06 31.84
C GLY A 212 -4.40 -8.37 32.20
N LYS A 213 -5.38 -8.78 31.39
CA LYS A 213 -6.07 -10.07 31.51
C LYS A 213 -5.29 -11.25 30.91
N GLY A 214 -4.17 -11.00 30.23
CA GLY A 214 -3.42 -12.01 29.50
C GLY A 214 -4.14 -12.53 28.24
N SER A 215 -5.14 -11.80 27.74
CA SER A 215 -5.95 -12.21 26.58
C SER A 215 -5.20 -11.90 25.27
N VAL A 216 -4.31 -12.81 24.86
CA VAL A 216 -3.39 -12.64 23.73
C VAL A 216 -4.10 -12.28 22.43
N GLU A 217 -5.10 -13.06 22.02
CA GLU A 217 -5.82 -12.86 20.77
C GLU A 217 -6.63 -11.57 20.79
N LEU A 218 -7.29 -11.27 21.92
CA LEU A 218 -8.07 -10.04 22.07
C LEU A 218 -7.18 -8.80 22.02
N ALA A 219 -6.03 -8.82 22.70
CA ALA A 219 -5.07 -7.72 22.69
C ALA A 219 -4.53 -7.46 21.29
N ARG A 220 -4.23 -8.52 20.52
CA ARG A 220 -3.85 -8.42 19.11
C ARG A 220 -4.93 -7.75 18.29
N THR A 221 -6.15 -8.29 18.31
CA THR A 221 -7.26 -7.81 17.48
C THR A 221 -7.57 -6.34 17.77
N LEU A 222 -7.69 -5.96 19.05
CA LEU A 222 -7.98 -4.57 19.42
C LEU A 222 -6.89 -3.59 18.97
N ALA A 223 -5.62 -3.97 19.08
CA ALA A 223 -4.51 -3.13 18.65
C ALA A 223 -4.45 -2.98 17.12
N GLU A 224 -4.65 -4.07 16.38
CA GLU A 224 -4.73 -4.03 14.92
C GLU A 224 -5.92 -3.19 14.42
N GLU A 225 -7.11 -3.37 15.01
CA GLU A 225 -8.31 -2.63 14.63
C GLU A 225 -8.16 -1.13 14.89
N HIS A 226 -7.59 -0.75 16.03
CA HIS A 226 -7.30 0.64 16.37
C HIS A 226 -6.38 1.29 15.32
N VAL A 227 -5.26 0.63 14.99
CA VAL A 227 -4.32 1.16 13.97
C VAL A 227 -4.96 1.22 12.58
N ARG A 228 -5.70 0.17 12.17
CA ARG A 228 -6.41 0.16 10.88
C ARG A 228 -7.41 1.30 10.79
N HIS A 229 -8.15 1.57 11.88
CA HIS A 229 -9.11 2.67 11.95
C HIS A 229 -8.47 4.03 11.73
N ASP A 230 -7.35 4.32 12.40
CA ASP A 230 -6.67 5.60 12.26
C ASP A 230 -6.05 5.79 10.88
N MET A 231 -5.43 4.75 10.33
CA MET A 231 -4.90 4.78 8.96
C MET A 231 -6.01 4.87 7.91
N ASN A 232 -7.17 4.27 8.15
CA ASN A 232 -8.32 4.39 7.23
C ASN A 232 -8.80 5.85 7.13
N ARG A 233 -8.81 6.60 8.24
CA ARG A 233 -9.13 8.04 8.20
C ARG A 233 -8.12 8.82 7.35
N LEU A 234 -6.84 8.48 7.46
CA LEU A 234 -5.79 9.10 6.67
C LEU A 234 -5.94 8.80 5.17
N ILE A 235 -6.24 7.55 4.82
CA ILE A 235 -6.47 7.14 3.44
C ILE A 235 -7.72 7.81 2.87
N ASP A 236 -8.82 7.88 3.64
CA ASP A 236 -10.03 8.58 3.22
C ASP A 236 -9.76 10.08 2.98
N LEU A 237 -8.91 10.70 3.80
CA LEU A 237 -8.48 12.08 3.60
C LEU A 237 -7.68 12.23 2.30
N ARG A 238 -6.77 11.31 2.01
CA ARG A 238 -5.99 11.27 0.76
C ARG A 238 -6.88 11.13 -0.47
N MET A 239 -7.83 10.20 -0.47
CA MET A 239 -8.79 10.02 -1.57
C MET A 239 -9.66 11.27 -1.76
N SER A 240 -10.10 11.87 -0.66
CA SER A 240 -10.94 13.08 -0.69
C SER A 240 -10.18 14.30 -1.24
N ALA A 241 -8.86 14.38 -1.02
CA ALA A 241 -8.03 15.45 -1.54
C ALA A 241 -7.78 15.35 -3.06
N SER A 242 -7.75 14.14 -3.61
CA SER A 242 -7.59 13.88 -5.05
C SER A 242 -8.86 14.12 -5.86
N SER A 243 -10.02 13.93 -5.25
CA SER A 243 -11.31 14.30 -5.85
C SER A 243 -11.39 15.82 -5.93
N LYS A 244 -11.27 16.40 -7.15
CA LYS A 244 -11.52 17.84 -7.39
C LYS A 244 -12.77 18.30 -6.61
N GLN A 245 -12.63 19.40 -5.87
CA GLN A 245 -13.65 19.99 -4.99
C GLN A 245 -15.07 19.83 -5.56
N GLY A 246 -15.91 19.02 -4.90
CA GLY A 246 -17.36 19.16 -4.97
C GLY A 246 -18.17 18.17 -5.81
N ALA A 247 -17.62 17.03 -6.27
CA ALA A 247 -18.47 15.97 -6.83
C ALA A 247 -19.33 15.35 -5.71
N ARG A 248 -20.58 15.79 -5.56
CA ARG A 248 -21.56 15.10 -4.70
C ARG A 248 -21.87 13.73 -5.30
N PRO A 249 -21.96 12.66 -4.49
CA PRO A 249 -22.42 11.36 -4.98
C PRO A 249 -23.78 11.54 -5.65
N SER A 250 -23.89 11.15 -6.92
CA SER A 250 -25.14 11.31 -7.65
C SER A 250 -25.94 10.01 -7.61
N THR A 251 -27.15 10.07 -7.07
CA THR A 251 -28.07 8.92 -6.95
C THR A 251 -29.10 8.90 -8.10
N GLY A 252 -28.76 9.47 -9.26
CA GLY A 252 -29.62 9.61 -10.44
C GLY A 252 -28.85 9.33 -11.75
N VAL A 253 -29.16 10.05 -12.84
CA VAL A 253 -28.53 9.87 -14.18
C VAL A 253 -26.99 9.86 -14.14
N GLY A 254 -26.38 10.65 -13.25
CA GLY A 254 -24.92 10.66 -13.08
C GLY A 254 -24.35 9.36 -12.49
N GLY A 255 -25.12 8.62 -11.69
CA GLY A 255 -24.73 7.33 -11.13
C GLY A 255 -24.73 6.24 -12.20
N GLU A 256 -25.71 6.24 -13.11
CA GLU A 256 -25.75 5.30 -14.24
C GLU A 256 -24.59 5.56 -15.22
N ALA A 257 -24.27 6.83 -15.48
CA ALA A 257 -23.10 7.20 -16.28
C ALA A 257 -21.79 6.74 -15.63
N ALA A 258 -21.63 6.96 -14.32
CA ALA A 258 -20.45 6.49 -13.59
C ALA A 258 -20.33 4.96 -13.58
N ILE A 259 -21.44 4.23 -13.40
CA ILE A 259 -21.44 2.76 -13.52
C ILE A 259 -21.00 2.33 -14.91
N THR A 260 -21.54 2.96 -15.97
CA THR A 260 -21.17 2.65 -17.36
C THR A 260 -19.69 2.90 -17.61
N GLU A 261 -19.14 3.99 -17.09
CA GLU A 261 -17.72 4.30 -17.23
C GLU A 261 -16.83 3.31 -16.46
N VAL A 262 -17.23 2.87 -15.25
CA VAL A 262 -16.52 1.78 -14.54
C VAL A 262 -16.48 0.50 -15.39
N MET A 263 -17.60 0.14 -16.03
CA MET A 263 -17.63 -1.02 -16.94
C MET A 263 -16.70 -0.84 -18.14
N ALA A 264 -16.71 0.35 -18.75
CA ALA A 264 -15.84 0.68 -19.88
C ALA A 264 -14.36 0.64 -19.49
N LEU A 265 -14.00 1.10 -18.30
CA LEU A 265 -12.65 1.03 -17.75
C LEU A 265 -12.17 -0.42 -17.62
N GLY A 266 -12.99 -1.31 -17.05
CA GLY A 266 -12.68 -2.74 -16.97
C GLY A 266 -12.41 -3.37 -18.34
N GLY A 267 -13.25 -3.04 -19.33
CA GLY A 267 -13.07 -3.48 -20.71
C GLY A 267 -11.77 -2.98 -21.34
N ARG A 268 -11.36 -1.73 -21.06
CA ARG A 268 -10.09 -1.17 -21.56
C ARG A 268 -8.86 -1.84 -20.95
N VAL A 269 -8.88 -2.18 -19.65
CA VAL A 269 -7.79 -2.94 -19.01
C VAL A 269 -7.62 -4.30 -19.69
N LEU A 270 -8.73 -5.02 -19.90
CA LEU A 270 -8.69 -6.32 -20.57
C LEU A 270 -8.20 -6.22 -22.01
N ALA A 271 -8.67 -5.22 -22.77
CA ALA A 271 -8.24 -5.02 -24.15
C ALA A 271 -6.73 -4.82 -24.23
N ALA A 272 -6.18 -3.94 -23.38
CA ALA A 272 -4.74 -3.70 -23.31
C ALA A 272 -3.94 -4.97 -22.94
N ALA A 273 -4.42 -5.75 -21.96
CA ALA A 273 -3.79 -7.02 -21.60
C ALA A 273 -3.85 -8.05 -22.75
N THR A 274 -5.01 -8.14 -23.42
CA THR A 274 -5.23 -9.08 -24.53
C THR A 274 -4.33 -8.74 -25.71
N GLU A 275 -4.31 -7.47 -26.14
CA GLU A 275 -3.46 -6.99 -27.24
C GLU A 275 -1.96 -7.20 -26.93
N SER A 276 -1.53 -6.97 -25.69
CA SER A 276 -0.16 -7.24 -25.24
C SER A 276 0.19 -8.73 -25.35
N ILE A 277 -0.70 -9.60 -24.86
CA ILE A 277 -0.51 -11.05 -24.83
C ILE A 277 -0.51 -11.64 -26.26
N GLU A 278 -1.41 -11.19 -27.13
CA GLU A 278 -1.51 -11.65 -28.52
C GLU A 278 -0.27 -11.26 -29.34
N GLN A 279 0.32 -10.09 -29.10
CA GLN A 279 1.59 -9.70 -29.70
C GLN A 279 2.72 -10.65 -29.32
N VAL A 280 2.83 -10.99 -28.03
CA VAL A 280 3.82 -11.94 -27.52
C VAL A 280 3.59 -13.34 -28.10
N GLU A 281 2.35 -13.83 -28.07
CA GLU A 281 1.97 -15.13 -28.63
C GLU A 281 2.34 -15.24 -30.11
N THR A 282 1.98 -14.23 -30.91
CA THR A 282 2.31 -14.17 -32.34
C THR A 282 3.81 -14.23 -32.57
N ALA A 283 4.58 -13.50 -31.77
CA ALA A 283 6.03 -13.47 -31.86
C ALA A 283 6.67 -14.81 -31.44
N VAL A 284 6.18 -15.46 -30.38
CA VAL A 284 6.63 -16.81 -29.97
C VAL A 284 6.39 -17.80 -31.11
N LEU A 285 5.17 -17.84 -31.66
CA LEU A 285 4.83 -18.78 -32.72
C LEU A 285 5.68 -18.56 -33.98
N ALA A 286 5.92 -17.31 -34.36
CA ALA A 286 6.78 -16.95 -35.49
C ALA A 286 8.25 -17.34 -35.26
N ALA A 287 8.78 -17.09 -34.06
CA ALA A 287 10.16 -17.42 -33.70
C ALA A 287 10.44 -18.93 -33.73
N ILE A 288 9.48 -19.75 -33.30
CA ILE A 288 9.67 -21.20 -33.20
C ILE A 288 9.34 -21.92 -34.53
N GLY A 289 8.58 -21.30 -35.44
CA GLY A 289 8.33 -21.83 -36.79
C GLY A 289 7.63 -23.20 -36.78
N ASP A 290 8.19 -24.23 -37.42
CA ASP A 290 7.68 -25.61 -37.40
C ASP A 290 8.53 -26.55 -36.52
N SER A 291 9.45 -26.01 -35.71
CA SER A 291 10.38 -26.79 -34.91
C SER A 291 9.66 -27.71 -33.91
N ALA A 292 10.14 -28.97 -33.81
CA ALA A 292 9.60 -29.98 -32.89
C ALA A 292 10.10 -29.82 -31.44
N GLN A 293 11.16 -29.04 -31.24
CA GLN A 293 11.73 -28.68 -29.95
C GLN A 293 12.12 -27.20 -29.99
N GLY A 294 12.00 -26.51 -28.87
CA GLY A 294 12.33 -25.09 -28.76
C GLY A 294 13.80 -24.87 -28.42
N ASP A 295 14.39 -23.84 -29.01
CA ASP A 295 15.63 -23.21 -28.55
C ASP A 295 15.26 -21.83 -27.99
N VAL A 296 15.59 -21.57 -26.72
CA VAL A 296 15.28 -20.27 -26.10
C VAL A 296 16.05 -19.13 -26.77
N ALA A 297 17.21 -19.40 -27.38
CA ALA A 297 17.92 -18.40 -28.17
C ALA A 297 17.08 -17.88 -29.36
N ALA A 298 16.15 -18.68 -29.88
CA ALA A 298 15.22 -18.25 -30.93
C ALA A 298 14.22 -17.18 -30.44
N LEU A 299 14.01 -17.08 -29.12
CA LEU A 299 13.11 -16.10 -28.51
C LEU A 299 13.76 -14.73 -28.29
N ALA A 300 15.03 -14.53 -28.68
CA ALA A 300 15.70 -13.23 -28.56
C ALA A 300 14.89 -12.01 -29.09
N PRO A 301 14.12 -12.11 -30.19
CA PRO A 301 13.28 -10.99 -30.66
C PRO A 301 12.13 -10.60 -29.73
N LEU A 302 11.76 -11.45 -28.76
CA LEU A 302 10.67 -11.14 -27.82
C LEU A 302 10.95 -9.91 -26.95
N TYR A 303 12.21 -9.54 -26.72
CA TYR A 303 12.52 -8.32 -25.96
C TYR A 303 11.96 -7.07 -26.65
N ASP A 304 12.13 -6.94 -27.96
CA ASP A 304 11.60 -5.80 -28.71
C ASP A 304 10.07 -5.81 -28.75
N VAL A 305 9.47 -7.00 -28.83
CA VAL A 305 8.02 -7.18 -28.82
C VAL A 305 7.42 -6.82 -27.46
N THR A 306 7.95 -7.38 -26.38
CA THR A 306 7.51 -7.09 -25.01
C THR A 306 7.73 -5.63 -24.64
N HIS A 307 8.84 -5.01 -25.08
CA HIS A 307 9.07 -3.58 -24.91
C HIS A 307 8.04 -2.73 -25.66
N THR A 308 7.75 -3.08 -26.91
CA THR A 308 6.77 -2.35 -27.74
C THR A 308 5.36 -2.47 -27.17
N ALA A 309 4.92 -3.69 -26.86
CA ALA A 309 3.63 -3.95 -26.22
C ALA A 309 3.49 -3.16 -24.91
N LEU A 310 4.50 -3.22 -24.04
CA LEU A 310 4.48 -2.47 -22.79
C LEU A 310 4.37 -0.96 -23.04
N ARG A 311 5.20 -0.39 -23.93
CA ARG A 311 5.18 1.04 -24.26
C ARG A 311 3.81 1.50 -24.77
N ASP A 312 3.19 0.71 -25.64
CA ASP A 312 1.93 1.06 -26.30
C ASP A 312 0.74 0.99 -25.34
N HIS A 313 0.87 0.23 -24.25
CA HIS A 313 -0.18 0.02 -23.25
C HIS A 313 0.11 0.66 -21.88
N LEU A 314 1.20 1.41 -21.72
CA LEU A 314 1.40 2.24 -20.53
C LEU A 314 0.30 3.32 -20.42
N PRO A 315 -0.16 3.67 -19.20
CA PRO A 315 0.21 3.11 -17.90
C PRO A 315 -0.63 1.88 -17.48
N TRP A 316 -1.45 1.33 -18.37
CA TRP A 316 -2.41 0.26 -18.04
C TRP A 316 -1.74 -1.06 -17.72
N ILE A 317 -0.68 -1.38 -18.45
CA ILE A 317 0.13 -2.57 -18.26
C ILE A 317 1.54 -2.12 -17.88
N ARG A 318 2.13 -2.78 -16.89
CA ARG A 318 3.47 -2.43 -16.36
C ARG A 318 4.49 -3.53 -16.52
N THR A 319 4.05 -4.76 -16.74
CA THR A 319 4.90 -5.88 -17.16
C THR A 319 4.26 -6.59 -18.32
N VAL A 320 5.03 -6.92 -19.35
CA VAL A 320 4.64 -7.82 -20.44
C VAL A 320 5.74 -8.84 -20.62
N GLY A 321 5.39 -10.12 -20.72
CA GLY A 321 6.41 -11.16 -20.81
C GLY A 321 5.93 -12.51 -21.32
N PHE A 322 6.89 -13.40 -21.45
CA PHE A 322 6.72 -14.80 -21.78
C PHE A 322 7.54 -15.68 -20.84
N THR A 323 6.90 -16.68 -20.26
CA THR A 323 7.56 -17.74 -19.48
C THR A 323 7.59 -19.02 -20.30
N SER A 324 8.79 -19.51 -20.63
CA SER A 324 8.95 -20.73 -21.43
C SER A 324 8.54 -21.98 -20.65
N ASN A 325 7.94 -22.96 -21.34
CA ASN A 325 7.70 -24.29 -20.79
C ASN A 325 9.01 -25.12 -20.88
N PRO A 326 9.60 -25.56 -19.75
CA PRO A 326 10.82 -26.36 -19.76
C PRO A 326 10.64 -27.72 -20.46
N GLU A 327 9.43 -28.28 -20.55
CA GLU A 327 9.20 -29.52 -21.31
C GLU A 327 9.44 -29.35 -22.81
N PHE A 328 9.21 -28.15 -23.35
CA PHE A 328 9.43 -27.85 -24.77
C PHE A 328 10.80 -27.23 -25.05
N PHE A 329 11.26 -26.33 -24.18
CA PHE A 329 12.47 -25.53 -24.35
C PHE A 329 13.71 -26.10 -23.63
N GLY A 330 13.54 -27.10 -22.77
CA GLY A 330 14.60 -27.65 -21.91
C GLY A 330 14.99 -26.76 -20.72
N VAL A 331 14.50 -25.52 -20.67
CA VAL A 331 14.74 -24.55 -19.58
C VAL A 331 13.49 -23.69 -19.36
N ALA A 332 13.28 -23.30 -18.11
CA ALA A 332 12.27 -22.32 -17.72
C ALA A 332 12.93 -20.93 -17.63
N GLU A 333 12.62 -20.07 -18.58
CA GLU A 333 13.16 -18.72 -18.69
C GLU A 333 12.00 -17.72 -18.81
N LEU A 334 12.10 -16.64 -18.03
CA LEU A 334 11.24 -15.48 -18.18
C LEU A 334 11.92 -14.45 -19.08
N ILE A 335 11.23 -14.07 -20.15
CA ILE A 335 11.60 -12.98 -21.06
C ILE A 335 10.53 -11.90 -20.91
N ALA A 336 10.85 -10.80 -20.23
CA ALA A 336 9.87 -9.75 -19.95
C ALA A 336 10.47 -8.36 -20.02
N CYS A 337 9.59 -7.38 -20.28
CA CYS A 337 9.84 -5.98 -20.03
C CYS A 337 8.93 -5.49 -18.92
N SER A 338 9.46 -4.65 -18.04
CA SER A 338 8.72 -4.05 -16.93
C SER A 338 9.07 -2.58 -16.77
N ALA A 339 8.08 -1.74 -16.50
CA ALA A 339 8.25 -0.36 -16.10
C ALA A 339 7.75 -0.21 -14.66
N PRO A 340 8.59 0.25 -13.71
CA PRO A 340 8.15 0.49 -12.34
C PRO A 340 6.96 1.45 -12.30
N ALA A 341 6.10 1.31 -11.29
CA ALA A 341 5.03 2.28 -11.03
C ALA A 341 5.57 3.72 -11.03
N GLY A 342 4.86 4.64 -11.70
CA GLY A 342 5.27 6.04 -11.83
C GLY A 342 6.47 6.32 -12.75
N SER A 343 7.04 5.30 -13.41
CA SER A 343 8.14 5.46 -14.38
C SER A 343 7.72 5.11 -15.80
N GLU A 344 8.22 5.85 -16.78
CA GLU A 344 8.17 5.47 -18.21
C GLU A 344 9.43 4.70 -18.64
N SER A 345 10.41 4.53 -17.74
CA SER A 345 11.63 3.80 -18.03
C SER A 345 11.34 2.30 -18.02
N ILE A 346 11.27 1.74 -19.23
CA ILE A 346 11.14 0.30 -19.43
C ILE A 346 12.49 -0.37 -19.18
N ARG A 347 12.45 -1.46 -18.40
CA ARG A 347 13.60 -2.29 -18.09
C ARG A 347 13.36 -3.69 -18.61
N MET A 348 14.42 -4.26 -19.16
CA MET A 348 14.46 -5.66 -19.52
C MET A 348 14.66 -6.50 -18.27
N SER A 349 13.82 -7.51 -18.10
CA SER A 349 13.86 -8.47 -17.01
C SER A 349 14.02 -9.86 -17.61
N SER A 350 15.18 -10.48 -17.35
CA SER A 350 15.38 -11.90 -17.59
C SER A 350 15.59 -12.64 -16.28
N ALA A 351 14.96 -13.80 -16.15
CA ALA A 351 15.11 -14.63 -14.97
C ALA A 351 15.23 -16.09 -15.37
N ASP A 352 16.33 -16.70 -14.93
CA ASP A 352 16.43 -18.15 -14.84
C ASP A 352 15.51 -18.62 -13.73
N TRP A 353 14.52 -19.38 -14.17
CA TRP A 353 13.38 -19.86 -13.42
C TRP A 353 13.48 -21.39 -13.24
N THR A 354 14.64 -21.97 -13.54
CA THR A 354 14.96 -23.38 -13.36
C THR A 354 14.74 -23.83 -11.91
N GLY A 355 13.98 -24.92 -11.76
CA GLY A 355 13.66 -25.50 -10.45
C GLY A 355 12.49 -24.84 -9.73
N TYR A 356 11.87 -23.81 -10.31
CA TYR A 356 10.58 -23.30 -9.85
C TYR A 356 9.45 -23.93 -10.68
N ASP A 357 8.40 -24.37 -9.99
CA ASP A 357 7.23 -24.97 -10.62
C ASP A 357 6.12 -23.92 -10.83
N PHE A 358 6.13 -23.29 -12.00
CA PHE A 358 5.14 -22.27 -12.39
C PHE A 358 3.74 -22.84 -12.55
N SER A 359 3.60 -24.15 -12.74
CA SER A 359 2.29 -24.81 -12.81
C SER A 359 1.57 -24.86 -11.46
N THR A 360 2.15 -24.29 -10.40
CA THR A 360 1.46 -24.09 -9.12
C THR A 360 1.15 -22.63 -8.84
N ALA A 361 1.61 -21.72 -9.71
CA ALA A 361 1.41 -20.29 -9.54
C ALA A 361 -0.06 -19.92 -9.78
N VAL A 362 -0.57 -18.98 -8.99
CA VAL A 362 -1.97 -18.52 -9.08
C VAL A 362 -2.31 -17.98 -10.47
N TRP A 363 -1.33 -17.36 -11.15
CA TRP A 363 -1.49 -16.80 -12.49
C TRP A 363 -1.42 -17.84 -13.60
N TRP A 364 -1.07 -19.10 -13.32
CA TRP A 364 -1.00 -20.13 -14.34
C TRP A 364 -2.41 -20.49 -14.86
N PRO A 365 -2.65 -20.48 -16.19
CA PRO A 365 -4.00 -20.59 -16.76
C PRO A 365 -4.53 -22.04 -16.79
N HIS A 366 -4.70 -22.67 -15.62
CA HIS A 366 -5.16 -24.06 -15.51
C HIS A 366 -6.57 -24.28 -16.06
N GLY A 367 -6.70 -25.15 -17.07
CA GLY A 367 -8.00 -25.54 -17.61
C GLY A 367 -8.78 -24.38 -18.26
N ILE A 368 -8.10 -23.25 -18.50
CA ILE A 368 -8.66 -22.11 -19.22
C ILE A 368 -8.57 -22.41 -20.72
N PRO A 369 -9.68 -22.28 -21.47
CA PRO A 369 -9.65 -22.43 -22.92
C PRO A 369 -8.59 -21.54 -23.58
N ASP A 370 -7.90 -22.07 -24.58
CA ASP A 370 -6.74 -21.42 -25.22
C ASP A 370 -7.06 -20.11 -25.92
N ASN A 371 -8.34 -19.78 -26.10
CA ASN A 371 -8.80 -18.52 -26.69
C ASN A 371 -9.21 -17.46 -25.64
N LEU A 372 -9.06 -17.76 -24.35
CA LEU A 372 -9.43 -16.85 -23.26
C LEU A 372 -8.19 -16.38 -22.49
N ILE A 373 -8.23 -15.12 -22.07
CA ILE A 373 -7.26 -14.55 -21.13
C ILE A 373 -7.71 -14.88 -19.71
N ASN A 374 -6.82 -15.50 -18.94
CA ASN A 374 -6.99 -15.67 -17.51
C ASN A 374 -6.64 -14.38 -16.78
N ALA A 375 -7.43 -13.98 -15.77
CA ALA A 375 -7.15 -12.82 -14.93
C ALA A 375 -7.17 -13.23 -13.46
N THR A 376 -6.09 -12.94 -12.73
CA THR A 376 -5.84 -13.48 -11.40
C THR A 376 -5.26 -12.45 -10.45
N GLY A 377 -5.65 -12.57 -9.18
CA GLY A 377 -5.29 -11.60 -8.15
C GLY A 377 -6.42 -10.62 -7.86
N ALA A 378 -6.19 -9.64 -7.00
CA ALA A 378 -4.87 -9.11 -6.67
C ALA A 378 -4.00 -9.93 -5.69
N PHE A 379 -2.69 -9.99 -5.94
CA PHE A 379 -1.68 -10.60 -5.05
C PHE A 379 -0.32 -9.89 -5.17
N VAL A 380 0.59 -10.12 -4.21
CA VAL A 380 1.97 -9.60 -4.29
C VAL A 380 2.80 -10.54 -5.16
N ASP A 381 3.33 -10.04 -6.27
CA ASP A 381 4.21 -10.82 -7.16
C ASP A 381 5.63 -10.89 -6.59
N ALA A 382 5.80 -11.71 -5.57
CA ALA A 382 7.09 -11.93 -4.91
C ALA A 382 8.14 -12.58 -5.83
N SER A 383 7.72 -13.21 -6.94
CA SER A 383 8.59 -13.86 -7.92
C SER A 383 9.12 -12.92 -9.01
N GLY A 384 8.39 -11.85 -9.30
CA GLY A 384 8.71 -10.89 -10.37
C GLY A 384 8.90 -9.47 -9.85
N SER A 385 7.89 -8.61 -9.98
CA SER A 385 8.00 -7.16 -9.74
C SER A 385 8.06 -6.77 -8.25
N ASN A 386 7.67 -7.67 -7.34
CA ASN A 386 7.43 -7.39 -5.92
C ASN A 386 6.38 -6.29 -5.70
N GLU A 387 5.47 -6.12 -6.66
CA GLU A 387 4.34 -5.19 -6.58
C GLU A 387 3.04 -5.95 -6.27
N TYR A 388 2.03 -5.25 -5.77
CA TYR A 388 0.68 -5.78 -5.63
C TYR A 388 -0.04 -5.65 -6.98
N ILE A 389 -0.26 -6.76 -7.67
CA ILE A 389 -0.71 -6.79 -9.07
C ILE A 389 -1.97 -7.63 -9.29
N VAL A 390 -2.65 -7.37 -10.40
CA VAL A 390 -3.51 -8.32 -11.09
C VAL A 390 -2.75 -8.83 -12.32
N ALA A 391 -2.61 -10.15 -12.45
CA ALA A 391 -1.91 -10.79 -13.54
C ALA A 391 -2.91 -11.31 -14.59
N PHE A 392 -2.69 -10.94 -15.84
CA PHE A 392 -3.35 -11.51 -17.01
C PHE A 392 -2.42 -12.51 -17.69
N SER A 393 -2.94 -13.67 -18.08
CA SER A 393 -2.12 -14.73 -18.67
C SER A 393 -2.87 -15.58 -19.68
N LYS A 394 -2.12 -16.16 -20.62
CA LYS A 394 -2.63 -17.09 -21.64
C LYS A 394 -1.59 -18.16 -21.97
N ALA A 395 -2.03 -19.41 -22.07
CA ALA A 395 -1.17 -20.48 -22.56
C ALA A 395 -0.89 -20.28 -24.05
N VAL A 396 0.38 -20.33 -24.44
CA VAL A 396 0.80 -20.28 -25.85
C VAL A 396 0.99 -21.70 -26.34
N LEU A 397 0.15 -22.12 -27.29
CA LEU A 397 0.11 -23.49 -27.77
C LEU A 397 0.47 -23.62 -29.25
N ARG A 398 1.02 -24.77 -29.61
CA ARG A 398 1.16 -25.25 -30.98
C ARG A 398 0.51 -26.62 -31.10
N GLY A 399 -0.67 -26.68 -31.72
CA GLY A 399 -1.49 -27.88 -31.64
C GLY A 399 -1.82 -28.18 -30.18
N SER A 400 -1.43 -29.36 -29.69
CA SER A 400 -1.57 -29.74 -28.28
C SER A 400 -0.34 -29.47 -27.42
N VAL A 401 0.73 -28.92 -27.98
CA VAL A 401 2.00 -28.70 -27.28
C VAL A 401 2.01 -27.30 -26.66
N MET A 402 2.21 -27.22 -25.34
CA MET A 402 2.35 -25.94 -24.63
C MET A 402 3.78 -25.43 -24.72
N LEU A 403 3.95 -24.30 -25.41
CA LEU A 403 5.23 -23.62 -25.55
C LEU A 403 5.58 -22.83 -24.29
N GLY A 404 4.58 -22.26 -23.62
CA GLY A 404 4.76 -21.45 -22.42
C GLY A 404 3.53 -20.62 -22.09
N VAL A 405 3.72 -19.55 -21.31
CA VAL A 405 2.66 -18.62 -20.91
C VAL A 405 3.07 -17.21 -21.28
N ALA A 406 2.23 -16.51 -22.03
CA ALA A 406 2.33 -15.07 -22.22
C ALA A 406 1.54 -14.36 -21.11
N SER A 407 2.11 -13.29 -20.55
CA SER A 407 1.52 -12.57 -19.43
C SER A 407 1.61 -11.04 -19.58
N ALA A 408 0.66 -10.36 -18.95
CA ALA A 408 0.61 -8.92 -18.81
C ALA A 408 0.13 -8.57 -17.39
N ASP A 409 0.92 -7.79 -16.65
CA ASP A 409 0.61 -7.45 -15.26
C ASP A 409 0.19 -6.00 -15.11
N CYS A 410 -0.81 -5.79 -14.27
CA CYS A 410 -1.35 -4.49 -13.93
C CYS A 410 -1.24 -4.24 -12.42
N PRO A 411 -0.46 -3.23 -11.97
CA PRO A 411 -0.41 -2.88 -10.57
C PRO A 411 -1.75 -2.40 -10.05
N VAL A 412 -2.12 -2.87 -8.87
CA VAL A 412 -3.36 -2.45 -8.20
C VAL A 412 -3.35 -0.95 -7.90
N GLU A 413 -2.18 -0.34 -7.75
CA GLU A 413 -2.05 1.12 -7.62
C GLU A 413 -2.53 1.86 -8.87
N ASP A 414 -2.13 1.40 -10.05
CA ASP A 414 -2.56 1.99 -11.31
C ASP A 414 -4.06 1.76 -11.50
N LEU A 415 -4.58 0.56 -11.16
CA LEU A 415 -6.03 0.28 -11.17
C LEU A 415 -6.80 1.18 -10.22
N GLN A 416 -6.38 1.30 -8.97
CA GLN A 416 -7.00 2.21 -7.99
C GLN A 416 -7.03 3.63 -8.54
N SER A 417 -5.90 4.15 -9.03
CA SER A 417 -5.79 5.51 -9.59
C SER A 417 -6.69 5.72 -10.81
N LEU A 418 -6.85 4.69 -11.63
CA LEU A 418 -7.68 4.69 -12.82
C LEU A 418 -9.18 4.70 -12.49
N PHE A 419 -9.62 3.87 -11.55
CA PHE A 419 -11.04 3.74 -11.18
C PHE A 419 -11.51 4.83 -10.22
N GLU A 420 -10.64 5.34 -9.35
CA GLU A 420 -10.99 6.27 -8.28
C GLU A 420 -11.80 7.51 -8.74
N PRO A 421 -11.42 8.23 -9.82
CA PRO A 421 -12.15 9.43 -10.26
C PRO A 421 -13.62 9.18 -10.64
N VAL A 422 -13.94 7.93 -11.01
CA VAL A 422 -15.30 7.51 -11.34
C VAL A 422 -16.00 6.96 -10.11
N LEU A 423 -15.31 6.14 -9.31
CA LEU A 423 -15.86 5.55 -8.09
C LEU A 423 -16.26 6.61 -7.05
N VAL A 424 -15.57 7.74 -6.95
CA VAL A 424 -15.93 8.83 -6.02
C VAL A 424 -17.28 9.49 -6.36
N GLN A 425 -17.80 9.30 -7.57
CA GLN A 425 -19.12 9.79 -7.99
C GLN A 425 -20.26 8.89 -7.51
N LEU A 426 -19.93 7.67 -7.05
CA LEU A 426 -20.84 6.66 -6.53
C LEU A 426 -20.87 6.70 -4.99
N PRO A 427 -21.91 6.11 -4.36
CA PRO A 427 -22.00 6.03 -2.90
C PRO A 427 -20.73 5.47 -2.25
N ARG A 428 -20.36 6.00 -1.07
CA ARG A 428 -19.25 5.46 -0.27
C ARG A 428 -19.50 3.98 0.06
N GLY A 429 -18.46 3.19 0.01
CA GLY A 429 -18.50 1.74 0.10
C GLY A 429 -18.64 1.06 -1.27
N THR A 430 -18.49 1.78 -2.38
CA THR A 430 -18.50 1.19 -3.72
C THR A 430 -17.09 0.66 -4.04
N CYS A 431 -17.02 -0.51 -4.67
CA CYS A 431 -15.75 -1.15 -5.03
C CYS A 431 -15.87 -2.07 -6.26
N VAL A 432 -14.75 -2.20 -6.97
CA VAL A 432 -14.50 -3.26 -7.96
C VAL A 432 -13.72 -4.37 -7.26
N PHE A 433 -14.11 -5.62 -7.47
CA PHE A 433 -13.48 -6.79 -6.86
C PHE A 433 -13.41 -7.97 -7.82
N ASP A 434 -12.46 -8.88 -7.59
CA ASP A 434 -12.22 -10.07 -8.41
C ASP A 434 -13.22 -11.20 -8.11
N GLN A 435 -13.08 -12.32 -8.83
CA GLN A 435 -13.89 -13.52 -8.66
C GLN A 435 -13.78 -14.16 -7.26
N ASN A 436 -12.74 -13.86 -6.51
CA ASN A 436 -12.49 -14.37 -5.16
C ASN A 436 -12.96 -13.40 -4.06
N GLY A 437 -13.54 -12.26 -4.43
CA GLY A 437 -13.97 -11.23 -3.49
C GLY A 437 -12.87 -10.24 -3.09
N ILE A 438 -11.67 -10.32 -3.67
CA ILE A 438 -10.55 -9.41 -3.37
C ILE A 438 -10.82 -8.06 -4.02
N VAL A 439 -10.78 -6.99 -3.22
CA VAL A 439 -11.01 -5.63 -3.70
C VAL A 439 -9.83 -5.16 -4.55
N ILE A 440 -10.12 -4.75 -5.78
CA ILE A 440 -9.17 -4.20 -6.76
C ILE A 440 -9.13 -2.67 -6.64
N ALA A 441 -10.30 -2.03 -6.60
CA ALA A 441 -10.40 -0.57 -6.48
C ALA A 441 -11.63 -0.15 -5.66
N THR A 442 -11.55 0.95 -4.92
CA THR A 442 -12.66 1.43 -4.07
C THR A 442 -12.60 2.93 -3.79
N ASN A 443 -13.75 3.50 -3.41
CA ASN A 443 -13.85 4.86 -2.89
C ASN A 443 -13.90 4.91 -1.34
N THR A 444 -13.46 3.86 -0.64
CA THR A 444 -13.57 3.78 0.83
C THR A 444 -12.38 3.03 1.43
N ALA A 445 -11.67 3.70 2.34
CA ALA A 445 -10.42 3.21 2.90
C ALA A 445 -10.48 1.81 3.51
N SER A 446 -11.55 1.51 4.26
CA SER A 446 -11.70 0.23 4.95
C SER A 446 -11.85 -0.98 4.03
N LEU A 447 -12.10 -0.77 2.73
CA LEU A 447 -12.21 -1.85 1.75
C LEU A 447 -10.92 -2.09 0.97
N ILE A 448 -9.96 -1.16 1.02
CA ILE A 448 -8.74 -1.23 0.20
C ILE A 448 -7.91 -2.44 0.58
N GLY A 449 -7.57 -3.25 -0.42
CA GLY A 449 -6.79 -4.47 -0.26
C GLY A 449 -7.40 -5.47 0.72
N GLY A 450 -8.71 -5.36 0.97
CA GLY A 450 -9.50 -6.30 1.75
C GLY A 450 -10.27 -7.26 0.84
N SER A 451 -11.07 -8.13 1.46
CA SER A 451 -11.97 -9.03 0.74
C SER A 451 -13.42 -8.81 1.15
N LEU A 452 -14.32 -8.97 0.20
CA LEU A 452 -15.75 -9.06 0.44
C LEU A 452 -16.06 -10.48 0.93
N GLY A 453 -16.13 -10.65 2.25
CA GLY A 453 -16.56 -11.92 2.83
C GLY A 453 -17.94 -12.35 2.33
N SER A 454 -18.22 -13.65 2.39
CA SER A 454 -19.50 -14.25 1.95
C SER A 454 -20.72 -13.79 2.76
N SER A 455 -20.52 -13.16 3.92
CA SER A 455 -21.57 -12.63 4.78
C SER A 455 -21.24 -11.21 5.25
N GLY A 456 -21.93 -10.19 4.72
CA GLY A 456 -21.92 -8.87 5.35
C GLY A 456 -22.22 -7.69 4.43
N TYR A 457 -21.95 -7.81 3.13
CA TYR A 457 -22.05 -6.65 2.25
C TYR A 457 -23.28 -6.70 1.35
N PHE A 458 -24.31 -5.95 1.73
CA PHE A 458 -25.50 -5.72 0.90
C PHE A 458 -25.20 -4.65 -0.15
N GLY A 459 -25.52 -4.91 -1.42
CA GLY A 459 -25.35 -3.96 -2.52
C GLY A 459 -25.87 -4.52 -3.84
N ASN A 460 -25.92 -3.66 -4.87
CA ASN A 460 -26.17 -4.12 -6.24
C ASN A 460 -24.85 -4.59 -6.84
N PHE A 461 -24.83 -5.81 -7.38
CA PHE A 461 -23.65 -6.42 -7.99
C PHE A 461 -23.84 -6.45 -9.51
N LEU A 462 -22.85 -5.93 -10.21
CA LEU A 462 -22.86 -5.85 -11.66
C LEU A 462 -21.58 -6.49 -12.19
N ASP A 463 -21.70 -7.45 -13.11
CA ASP A 463 -20.55 -8.07 -13.74
C ASP A 463 -19.88 -7.09 -14.71
N LEU A 464 -18.55 -6.99 -14.66
CA LEU A 464 -17.78 -6.19 -15.62
C LEU A 464 -17.61 -7.01 -16.91
N PRO A 465 -17.93 -6.47 -18.09
CA PRO A 465 -17.79 -7.20 -19.34
C PRO A 465 -16.35 -7.68 -19.60
N GLY A 466 -16.19 -8.96 -19.89
CA GLY A 466 -14.92 -9.57 -20.34
C GLY A 466 -13.92 -9.91 -19.24
N VAL A 467 -13.97 -9.26 -18.08
CA VAL A 467 -13.12 -9.57 -16.93
C VAL A 467 -13.92 -10.33 -15.87
N PRO A 468 -13.29 -11.23 -15.09
CA PRO A 468 -13.95 -11.94 -14.00
C PRO A 468 -14.16 -11.04 -12.76
N TRP A 469 -14.46 -9.76 -12.96
CA TRP A 469 -14.62 -8.76 -11.91
C TRP A 469 -16.06 -8.32 -11.77
N LYS A 470 -16.39 -7.78 -10.60
CA LYS A 470 -17.71 -7.26 -10.29
C LYS A 470 -17.61 -5.87 -9.68
N LEU A 471 -18.58 -5.02 -9.99
CA LEU A 471 -18.82 -3.76 -9.32
C LEU A 471 -19.87 -3.97 -8.25
N ARG A 472 -19.54 -3.64 -7.00
CA ARG A 472 -20.50 -3.44 -5.92
C ARG A 472 -20.82 -1.96 -5.80
N VAL A 473 -22.07 -1.59 -6.07
CA VAL A 473 -22.59 -0.25 -5.75
C VAL A 473 -23.20 -0.27 -4.35
N ALA A 474 -22.66 0.54 -3.44
CA ALA A 474 -23.16 0.61 -2.07
C ALA A 474 -24.56 1.23 -2.00
N ASP A 475 -25.35 0.77 -1.03
CA ASP A 475 -26.68 1.31 -0.72
C ASP A 475 -26.58 2.22 0.53
N PRO A 476 -26.69 3.57 0.37
CA PRO A 476 -26.67 4.52 1.48
C PRO A 476 -27.70 4.23 2.57
N SER A 477 -28.86 3.66 2.20
CA SER A 477 -29.95 3.41 3.14
C SER A 477 -29.64 2.28 4.13
N ARG A 478 -28.69 1.40 3.79
CA ARG A 478 -28.31 0.23 4.61
C ARG A 478 -27.04 0.44 5.44
N LEU A 479 -26.21 1.44 5.11
CA LEU A 479 -25.00 1.79 5.87
C LEU A 479 -25.27 2.27 7.32
N THR A 480 -26.44 2.88 7.57
CA THR A 480 -26.83 3.38 8.90
C THR A 480 -27.22 2.29 9.92
N ALA A 481 -27.43 1.05 9.47
CA ALA A 481 -27.78 -0.08 10.33
C ALA A 481 -26.55 -0.72 10.99
N GLU A 482 -25.36 -0.60 10.40
CA GLU A 482 -24.13 -1.26 10.87
C GLU A 482 -23.35 -0.42 11.88
N SER A 483 -23.35 0.91 11.77
CA SER A 483 -22.71 1.78 12.79
C SER A 483 -23.36 1.70 14.18
N LYS A 484 -24.56 1.09 14.27
CA LYS A 484 -25.28 0.83 15.52
C LYS A 484 -25.06 -0.56 16.11
N LYS A 485 -24.42 -1.49 15.38
CA LYS A 485 -24.06 -2.81 15.93
C LYS A 485 -22.69 -2.73 16.58
N ARG A 486 -22.66 -2.30 17.85
CA ARG A 486 -21.56 -2.69 18.75
C ARG A 486 -21.40 -4.21 18.65
N PRO A 487 -20.17 -4.77 18.58
CA PRO A 487 -20.00 -6.20 18.74
C PRO A 487 -20.62 -6.58 20.08
N ARG A 488 -21.69 -7.38 20.05
CA ARG A 488 -22.19 -8.04 21.25
C ARG A 488 -21.11 -9.04 21.62
N VAL A 489 -20.26 -8.66 22.56
CA VAL A 489 -19.37 -9.58 23.26
C VAL A 489 -20.28 -10.62 23.91
N GLY A 490 -20.37 -11.79 23.29
CA GLY A 490 -21.02 -12.94 23.89
C GLY A 490 -20.24 -13.29 25.14
N SER A 491 -20.88 -13.18 26.30
CA SER A 491 -20.33 -13.76 27.53
C SER A 491 -20.27 -15.28 27.33
N MET A 492 -19.09 -15.81 27.02
CA MET A 492 -18.82 -17.22 27.29
C MET A 492 -18.67 -17.35 28.81
N ARG A 493 -19.70 -17.92 29.43
CA ARG A 493 -19.61 -18.58 30.73
C ARG A 493 -19.03 -19.96 30.55
#